data_AF-A0A453SVL3-F1
#
_entry.id   AF-A0A453SVL3-F1
#
_cell.length_a   1.000
_cell.length_b   1.000
_cell.length_c   1.000
_cell.angle_alpha   90.00
_cell.angle_beta   90.00
_cell.angle_gamma   90.00
#
_symmetry.space_group_name_H-M   'P 1'
#
loop_
_entity.id
_entity.type
_entity.pdbx_description
1 polymer ?
#
loop_
_entity_poly.entity_id
_entity_poly.type
_entity_poly.pdbx_seq_one_letter_code
_entity_poly.pdbx_strand_id
1 'polypeptide(L)' 'MLQIQEGKEVDVSNKRKGNCGRKPKDINLEKVLTIPLNKRSTIRSLAWQLGCSPTTLHRKFML' A
#
# COMPACT_ATOMS: atom_id res chain seq x y z
N MET A 1 -12.35 30.20 -16.83
CA MET A 1 -13.25 30.31 -17.99
C MET A 1 -12.59 30.95 -19.23
N LEU A 2 -11.27 31.18 -19.22
CA LEU A 2 -10.53 31.75 -20.38
C LEU A 2 -10.48 30.81 -21.59
N GLN A 3 -10.44 29.49 -21.39
CA GLN A 3 -10.41 28.50 -22.48
C GLN A 3 -11.69 28.46 -23.33
N ILE A 4 -12.85 28.69 -22.72
CA ILE A 4 -14.15 28.75 -23.40
C ILE A 4 -14.20 29.97 -24.34
N GLN A 5 -13.55 31.06 -23.94
CA GLN A 5 -13.50 32.32 -24.69
C GLN A 5 -12.55 32.25 -25.90
N GLU A 6 -11.56 31.35 -25.87
CA GLU A 6 -10.61 31.10 -26.96
C GLU A 6 -11.06 29.98 -27.93
N GLY A 7 -12.22 29.35 -27.70
CA GLY A 7 -12.72 28.24 -28.52
C GLY A 7 -11.88 26.95 -28.44
N LYS A 8 -11.00 26.83 -27.43
CA LYS A 8 -10.14 25.65 -27.22
C LYS A 8 -10.85 24.60 -26.38
N GLU A 9 -10.57 23.33 -26.65
CA GLU A 9 -11.10 22.21 -25.89
C GLU A 9 -10.73 22.33 -24.41
N VAL A 10 -11.74 22.24 -23.54
CA VAL A 10 -11.57 22.43 -22.10
C VAL A 10 -11.19 21.09 -21.47
N ASP A 11 -9.96 21.00 -20.98
CA ASP A 11 -9.53 19.83 -20.21
C ASP A 11 -10.23 19.80 -18.84
N VAL A 12 -11.12 18.81 -18.68
CA VAL A 12 -11.84 18.51 -17.44
C VAL A 12 -11.20 17.38 -16.63
N SER A 13 -9.94 17.03 -16.93
CA SER A 13 -9.21 16.00 -16.21
C SER A 13 -9.04 16.36 -14.73
N ASN A 14 -9.25 15.37 -13.86
CA ASN A 14 -9.11 15.51 -12.42
C ASN A 14 -7.80 14.88 -11.96
N LYS A 15 -7.02 15.58 -11.12
CA LYS A 15 -5.79 15.06 -10.49
C LYS A 15 -6.01 13.81 -9.63
N ARG A 16 -7.26 13.54 -9.23
CA ARG A 16 -7.66 12.36 -8.45
C ARG A 16 -8.09 11.18 -9.31
N LYS A 17 -8.03 11.30 -10.65
CA LYS A 17 -8.27 10.19 -11.57
C LYS A 17 -7.24 9.08 -11.29
N GLY A 18 -7.70 7.92 -10.83
CA GLY A 18 -6.84 6.80 -10.38
C GLY A 18 -6.60 6.72 -8.87
N ASN A 19 -7.03 7.70 -8.09
CA ASN A 19 -7.05 7.63 -6.62
C ASN A 19 -8.27 6.85 -6.11
N CYS A 20 -8.46 5.66 -6.66
CA CYS A 20 -9.51 4.72 -6.28
C CYS A 20 -8.93 3.53 -5.51
N GLY A 21 -9.83 2.84 -4.81
CA GLY A 21 -9.54 1.61 -4.07
C GLY A 21 -8.74 1.82 -2.78
N ARG A 22 -8.65 0.73 -2.01
CA ARG A 22 -7.82 0.67 -0.81
C ARG A 22 -6.35 0.66 -1.21
N LYS A 23 -5.56 1.62 -0.71
CA LYS A 23 -4.12 1.64 -0.96
C LYS A 23 -3.42 0.53 -0.15
N PRO A 24 -2.42 -0.15 -0.75
CA PRO A 24 -1.69 -1.21 -0.07
C PRO A 24 -0.96 -0.64 1.15
N LYS A 25 -1.00 -1.36 2.27
CA LYS A 25 -0.13 -1.03 3.40
C LYS A 25 1.30 -1.37 3.00
N ASP A 26 2.19 -0.39 3.12
CA ASP A 26 3.60 -0.65 2.95
C ASP A 26 4.10 -1.42 4.18
N ILE A 27 4.56 -2.64 3.95
CA ILE A 27 5.12 -3.51 4.98
C ILE A 27 6.59 -3.59 4.64
N ASN A 28 7.42 -2.93 5.44
CA ASN A 28 8.86 -2.99 5.26
C ASN A 28 9.35 -4.39 5.68
N LEU A 29 9.62 -5.23 4.69
CA LEU A 29 10.12 -6.60 4.88
C LEU A 29 11.62 -6.63 5.25
N GLU A 30 12.36 -5.55 5.05
CA GLU A 30 13.77 -5.46 5.44
C GLU A 30 13.90 -5.51 6.97
N LYS A 31 12.90 -4.98 7.70
CA LYS A 31 12.82 -5.05 9.17
C LYS A 31 12.77 -6.47 9.72
N VAL A 32 12.43 -7.47 8.89
CA VAL A 32 12.41 -8.88 9.31
C VAL A 32 13.80 -9.36 9.75
N LEU A 33 14.86 -8.83 9.14
CA LEU A 33 16.24 -9.18 9.47
C LEU A 33 16.64 -8.70 10.86
N THR A 34 16.12 -7.55 11.29
CA THR A 34 16.33 -6.97 12.61
C THR A 34 15.59 -7.72 13.72
N ILE A 35 14.46 -8.37 13.39
CA ILE A 35 13.65 -9.09 14.38
C ILE A 35 14.39 -10.37 14.81
N PRO A 36 14.54 -10.62 16.13
CA PRO A 36 15.12 -11.84 16.66
C PRO A 36 14.43 -13.11 16.14
N LEU A 37 15.19 -14.18 15.94
CA LEU A 37 14.70 -15.42 15.32
C LEU A 37 13.47 -16.00 16.05
N ASN A 38 13.48 -15.99 17.39
CA ASN A 38 12.37 -16.47 18.22
C ASN A 38 11.07 -15.66 18.04
N LYS A 39 11.16 -14.42 17.56
CA LYS A 39 10.02 -13.51 17.35
C LYS A 39 9.53 -13.47 15.90
N ARG A 40 10.21 -14.13 14.95
CA ARG A 40 9.82 -14.23 13.53
C ARG A 40 9.54 -15.65 13.04
N SER A 41 9.47 -16.62 13.95
CA SER A 41 9.34 -18.05 13.65
C SER A 41 8.00 -18.47 13.04
N THR A 42 6.92 -17.74 13.32
CA THR A 42 5.57 -18.04 12.80
C THR A 42 5.00 -16.81 12.11
N ILE A 43 4.08 -17.01 11.17
CA ILE A 43 3.40 -15.90 10.48
C ILE A 43 2.71 -14.97 11.50
N ARG A 44 2.13 -15.53 12.57
CA ARG A 44 1.48 -14.74 13.63
C ARG A 44 2.47 -13.92 14.46
N SER A 45 3.58 -14.52 14.89
CA SER A 45 4.59 -13.80 15.67
C SER A 45 5.25 -12.70 14.83
N LEU A 46 5.57 -13.00 13.57
CA LEU A 46 6.09 -12.02 12.63
C LEU A 46 5.10 -10.88 12.36
N ALA A 47 3.81 -11.20 12.18
CA ALA A 47 2.76 -10.21 11.96
C ALA A 47 2.65 -9.21 13.12
N TRP A 48 2.72 -9.72 14.34
CA TRP A 48 2.68 -8.89 15.54
C TRP A 48 3.89 -7.94 15.60
N GLN A 49 5.09 -8.43 15.27
CA GLN A 49 6.29 -7.56 15.25
C GLN A 49 6.28 -6.54 14.11
N LEU A 50 5.68 -6.86 12.98
CA LEU A 50 5.55 -5.95 11.84
C LEU A 50 4.31 -5.04 11.93
N GLY A 51 3.49 -5.17 12.98
CA GLY A 51 2.28 -4.36 13.18
C GLY A 51 1.21 -4.59 12.10
N CYS A 52 1.14 -5.79 11.53
CA CYS A 52 0.20 -6.14 10.46
C CYS A 52 -0.66 -7.35 10.84
N SER A 53 -1.73 -7.61 10.08
CA SER A 53 -2.52 -8.82 10.32
C SER A 53 -1.81 -10.06 9.75
N PRO A 54 -1.95 -11.23 10.38
CA PRO A 54 -1.39 -12.48 9.84
C PRO A 54 -1.84 -12.78 8.41
N THR A 55 -3.12 -12.49 8.10
CA THR A 55 -3.70 -12.63 6.76
C THR A 55 -3.05 -11.72 5.72
N THR A 56 -2.57 -10.54 6.13
CA THR A 56 -1.86 -9.62 5.23
C THR A 56 -0.48 -10.17 4.86
N LEU A 57 0.25 -10.72 5.84
CA LEU A 57 1.55 -11.37 5.57
C LEU A 57 1.40 -12.65 4.76
N HIS A 58 0.41 -13.49 5.08
CA HIS A 58 0.11 -14.72 4.35
C HIS A 58 -0.14 -14.41 2.86
N ARG A 59 -1.02 -13.44 2.58
CA ARG A 59 -1.26 -12.95 1.21
C ARG A 59 -0.01 -12.42 0.50
N LYS A 60 0.90 -11.75 1.22
CA LYS A 60 2.14 -11.22 0.64
C LYS A 60 3.16 -12.31 0.32
N PHE A 61 3.27 -13.33 1.16
CA PHE A 61 4.20 -14.44 0.96
C PHE A 61 3.65 -15.54 0.05
N MET A 62 2.36 -15.52 -0.29
CA MET A 62 1.68 -16.59 -1.03
C MET A 62 1.87 -17.99 -0.42
N LEU A 63 2.18 -18.04 0.88
CA LEU A 63 1.92 -19.18 1.75
C LEU A 63 0.42 -19.32 1.93
#